data_AF-A0A2K9K060-F1
#
_entry.id   AF-A0A2K9K060-F1
#
_cell.length_a   1.000
_cell.length_b   1.000
_cell.length_c   1.000
_cell.angle_alpha   90.00
_cell.angle_beta   90.00
_cell.angle_gamma   90.00
#
_symmetry.space_group_name_H-M   'P 1'
#
loop_
_entity.id
_entity.type
_entity.pdbx_description
1 polymer ?
#
loop_
_entity_poly.entity_id
_entity_poly.type
_entity_poly.pdbx_seq_one_letter_code
_entity_poly.pdbx_strand_id
1 'polypeptide(L)'
;MKRMLIIYLFASWGCTGLAWINGAILLWDGFDNPEYRVITFAVALLFGLIGGTVFGVERSLRRIYRCSDNISEELASSKASSAWTLLYVCLIFGTLLIGVIMGSGLVAIVGRLQSGFHIFG
;
A
#
# COMPACT_ATOMS: atom_id res chain seq x y z
N MET A 1 -11.97 16.50 8.23
CA MET A 1 -11.95 15.43 7.21
C MET A 1 -10.89 15.63 6.12
N LYS A 2 -10.83 16.77 5.39
CA LYS A 2 -9.81 17.01 4.34
C LYS A 2 -8.35 16.71 4.76
N ARG A 3 -7.94 17.11 5.97
CA ARG A 3 -6.59 16.81 6.51
C ARG A 3 -6.31 15.30 6.62
N MET A 4 -7.27 14.52 7.12
CA MET A 4 -7.11 13.06 7.27
C MET A 4 -7.07 12.35 5.93
N LEU A 5 -7.87 12.82 4.95
CA LEU A 5 -7.77 12.35 3.58
C LEU A 5 -6.35 12.56 3.04
N ILE A 6 -5.79 13.77 3.15
CA ILE A 6 -4.43 14.06 2.67
C ILE A 6 -3.39 13.14 3.32
N ILE A 7 -3.46 12.94 4.64
CA ILE A 7 -2.52 12.04 5.36
C ILE A 7 -2.65 10.62 4.82
N TYR A 8 -3.87 10.12 4.65
CA TYR A 8 -4.11 8.80 4.09
C TYR A 8 -3.60 8.68 2.65
N LEU A 9 -3.72 9.73 1.83
CA LEU A 9 -3.19 9.73 0.46
C LEU A 9 -1.68 9.56 0.44
N PHE A 10 -0.96 10.30 1.29
CA PHE A 10 0.50 10.14 1.38
C PHE A 10 0.89 8.75 1.89
N ALA A 11 0.22 8.24 2.92
CA ALA A 11 0.49 6.92 3.47
C ALA A 11 0.21 5.79 2.46
N SER A 12 -0.93 5.87 1.75
CA SER A 12 -1.31 4.89 0.72
C SER A 12 -0.37 4.92 -0.49
N TRP A 13 0.04 6.10 -0.95
CA TRP A 13 1.02 6.23 -2.04
C TRP A 13 2.38 5.67 -1.65
N GLY A 14 2.88 6.03 -0.46
CA GLY A 14 4.14 5.49 0.06
C GLY A 14 4.10 3.96 0.17
N CYS A 15 3.01 3.41 0.73
CA CYS A 15 2.81 1.98 0.84
C CYS A 15 2.75 1.28 -0.53
N THR A 16 2.03 1.86 -1.49
CA THR A 16 1.90 1.32 -2.85
C THR A 16 3.25 1.31 -3.56
N GLY A 17 4.00 2.42 -3.47
CA GLY A 17 5.33 2.53 -4.03
C GLY A 17 6.30 1.50 -3.44
N LEU A 18 6.35 1.37 -2.12
CA LEU A 18 7.21 0.38 -1.46
C LEU A 18 6.86 -1.06 -1.86
N ALA A 19 5.57 -1.40 -1.90
CA ALA A 19 5.13 -2.72 -2.32
C ALA A 19 5.57 -3.02 -3.78
N TRP A 20 5.34 -2.09 -4.70
CA TRP A 20 5.73 -2.29 -6.10
C TRP A 20 7.23 -2.30 -6.32
N ILE A 21 8.00 -1.51 -5.57
CA ILE A 21 9.48 -1.58 -5.60
C ILE A 21 9.95 -2.96 -5.15
N ASN A 22 9.43 -3.49 -4.03
CA ASN A 22 9.73 -4.85 -3.59
C ASN A 22 9.40 -5.88 -4.67
N GLY A 23 8.21 -5.78 -5.27
CA GLY A 23 7.79 -6.66 -6.36
C GLY A 23 8.69 -6.57 -7.59
N ALA A 24 9.10 -5.37 -8.00
CA ALA A 24 9.96 -5.16 -9.15
C ALA A 24 11.37 -5.74 -8.96
N ILE A 25 11.96 -5.54 -7.77
CA ILE A 25 13.28 -6.08 -7.44
C ILE A 25 13.24 -7.62 -7.44
N LEU A 26 12.17 -8.19 -6.89
CA LEU A 26 11.96 -9.65 -6.91
C LEU A 26 11.78 -10.19 -8.32
N LEU A 27 10.99 -9.52 -9.18
CA LEU A 27 10.89 -9.94 -10.58
C LEU A 27 12.25 -9.95 -11.26
N TRP A 28 13.06 -8.91 -11.03
CA TRP A 28 14.41 -8.84 -11.58
C TRP A 28 15.30 -9.99 -11.11
N ASP A 29 15.37 -10.27 -9.80
CA ASP A 29 16.16 -11.40 -9.25
C ASP A 29 15.65 -12.76 -9.77
N GLY A 30 14.34 -12.94 -9.92
CA GLY A 30 13.74 -14.17 -10.45
C GLY A 30 14.04 -14.42 -11.93
N PHE A 31 14.30 -13.37 -12.72
CA PHE A 31 14.77 -13.54 -14.10
C PHE A 31 16.20 -14.08 -14.12
N ASP A 32 17.06 -13.59 -13.23
CA ASP A 32 18.48 -13.95 -13.17
C ASP A 32 18.71 -15.31 -12.47
N ASN A 33 17.84 -15.70 -11.53
CA ASN A 33 17.96 -16.95 -10.79
C ASN A 33 16.90 -18.00 -11.18
N PRO A 34 17.26 -19.06 -11.92
CA PRO A 34 16.31 -20.09 -12.35
C PRO A 34 15.86 -21.05 -11.23
N GLU A 35 16.64 -21.24 -10.16
CA GLU A 35 16.33 -22.21 -9.10
C GLU A 35 15.14 -21.77 -8.24
N TYR A 36 15.02 -20.46 -7.99
CA TYR A 36 13.95 -19.89 -7.14
C TYR A 36 12.91 -19.08 -7.90
N ARG A 37 13.02 -18.98 -9.23
CA ARG A 37 12.18 -18.14 -10.11
C ARG A 37 10.68 -18.20 -9.79
N VAL A 38 10.14 -19.40 -9.60
CA VAL A 38 8.69 -19.59 -9.33
C VAL A 38 8.28 -18.93 -8.03
N ILE A 39 9.08 -19.10 -6.98
CA ILE A 39 8.84 -18.51 -5.66
C ILE A 39 9.00 -16.99 -5.76
N THR A 40 10.07 -16.52 -6.39
CA THR A 40 10.34 -15.08 -6.55
C THR A 40 9.22 -14.38 -7.30
N PHE A 41 8.69 -14.97 -8.38
CA PHE A 41 7.55 -14.43 -9.12
C PHE A 41 6.25 -14.48 -8.33
N ALA A 42 5.99 -15.56 -7.60
CA ALA A 42 4.80 -15.65 -6.74
C ALA A 42 4.80 -14.55 -5.66
N VAL A 43 5.93 -14.33 -5.01
CA VAL A 43 6.08 -13.28 -4.00
C VAL A 43 6.00 -11.88 -4.63
N ALA A 44 6.58 -11.68 -5.81
CA ALA A 44 6.44 -10.41 -6.53
C ALA A 44 4.98 -10.11 -6.90
N LEU A 45 4.21 -11.10 -7.34
CA LEU A 45 2.78 -10.95 -7.61
C LEU A 45 2.01 -10.59 -6.34
N LEU A 46 2.33 -11.19 -5.19
CA LEU A 46 1.72 -10.82 -3.91
C LEU A 46 1.96 -9.36 -3.57
N PHE A 47 3.19 -8.86 -3.75
CA PHE A 47 3.48 -7.44 -3.55
C PHE A 47 2.72 -6.54 -4.53
N GLY A 48 2.59 -6.96 -5.79
CA GLY A 48 1.74 -6.30 -6.78
C GLY A 48 0.29 -6.19 -6.32
N LEU A 49 -0.28 -7.29 -5.82
CA LEU A 49 -1.65 -7.35 -5.29
C LEU A 49 -1.84 -6.47 -4.05
N ILE A 50 -0.87 -6.43 -3.13
CA ILE A 50 -0.92 -5.58 -1.94
C ILE A 50 -0.96 -4.10 -2.36
N GLY A 51 -0.03 -3.67 -3.22
CA GLY A 51 -0.01 -2.29 -3.72
C GLY A 51 -1.28 -1.95 -4.50
N GLY A 52 -1.75 -2.85 -5.36
CA GLY A 52 -2.99 -2.67 -6.12
C GLY A 52 -4.24 -2.55 -5.23
N THR A 53 -4.29 -3.31 -4.14
CA THR A 53 -5.40 -3.25 -3.17
C THR A 53 -5.42 -1.92 -2.43
N VAL A 54 -4.26 -1.47 -1.92
CA VAL A 54 -4.15 -0.18 -1.22
C VAL A 54 -4.56 0.97 -2.14
N PHE A 55 -4.09 0.97 -3.38
CA PHE A 55 -4.48 1.95 -4.39
C PHE A 55 -5.97 1.87 -4.78
N GLY A 56 -6.52 0.66 -4.88
CA GLY A 56 -7.95 0.45 -5.18
C GLY A 56 -8.88 0.96 -4.07
N VAL A 57 -8.50 0.74 -2.81
CA VAL A 57 -9.21 1.27 -1.63
C VAL A 57 -9.14 2.80 -1.65
N GLU A 58 -7.97 3.39 -1.94
CA GLU A 58 -7.80 4.84 -2.07
C GLU A 58 -8.72 5.44 -3.14
N ARG A 59 -8.74 4.85 -4.35
CA ARG A 59 -9.58 5.31 -5.46
C ARG A 59 -11.06 5.22 -5.13
N SER A 60 -11.46 4.15 -4.44
CA SER A 60 -12.84 3.95 -4.00
C SER A 60 -13.26 4.97 -2.93
N LEU A 61 -12.41 5.20 -1.92
CA LEU A 61 -12.64 6.21 -0.89
C LEU A 61 -12.76 7.62 -1.46
N ARG A 62 -11.89 8.03 -2.40
CA ARG A 62 -12.00 9.34 -3.05
C ARG A 62 -13.35 9.51 -3.76
N ARG A 63 -13.85 8.45 -4.44
CA ARG A 63 -15.15 8.48 -5.12
C ARG A 63 -16.29 8.62 -4.13
N ILE A 64 -16.31 7.81 -3.07
CA ILE A 64 -17.36 7.85 -2.05
C ILE A 64 -17.33 9.21 -1.32
N TYR A 65 -16.14 9.71 -0.96
CA TYR A 65 -16.00 11.01 -0.32
C TYR A 65 -16.55 12.14 -1.21
N ARG A 66 -16.17 12.18 -2.50
CA ARG A 66 -16.69 13.20 -3.43
C ARG A 66 -18.22 13.11 -3.56
N CYS A 67 -18.78 11.91 -3.62
CA CYS A 67 -20.22 11.71 -3.72
C CYS A 67 -20.94 12.13 -2.42
N SER A 68 -20.33 11.83 -1.26
CA SER A 68 -20.84 12.24 0.05
C SER A 68 -20.76 13.75 0.29
N ASP A 69 -19.69 14.42 -0.18
CA ASP A 69 -19.54 15.88 -0.06
C ASP A 69 -20.65 16.60 -0.86
N ASN A 70 -20.97 16.07 -2.05
CA ASN A 70 -22.06 16.58 -2.90
C ASN A 70 -23.47 16.36 -2.29
N ILE A 71 -23.66 15.34 -1.45
CA ILE A 71 -24.95 15.06 -0.76
C ILE A 71 -25.02 15.81 0.58
N SER A 72 -23.87 16.07 1.22
CA SER A 72 -23.79 16.69 2.55
C SER A 72 -24.06 18.19 2.57
N GLU A 73 -24.14 18.88 1.41
CA GLU A 73 -24.74 20.22 1.36
C GLU A 73 -26.24 20.18 1.75
N GLU A 74 -26.89 19.01 1.70
CA GLU A 74 -28.33 18.86 1.95
C GLU A 74 -28.69 18.26 3.32
N LEU A 75 -27.78 17.54 4.01
CA LEU A 75 -28.13 16.83 5.25
C LEU A 75 -26.95 16.65 6.22
N ALA A 76 -26.66 17.68 7.01
CA ALA A 76 -25.58 17.66 8.02
C ALA A 76 -25.99 16.90 9.30
N SER A 77 -25.76 15.59 9.33
CA SER A 77 -25.85 14.78 10.57
C SER A 77 -24.47 14.57 11.20
N SER A 78 -24.31 15.01 12.44
CA SER A 78 -23.06 14.92 13.23
C SER A 78 -22.53 13.48 13.40
N LYS A 79 -23.40 12.46 13.33
CA LYS A 79 -23.01 11.04 13.41
C LYS A 79 -22.19 10.57 12.21
N ALA A 80 -22.47 11.10 11.01
CA ALA A 80 -21.73 10.74 9.80
C ALA A 80 -20.26 11.20 9.88
N SER A 81 -20.02 12.39 10.43
CA SER A 81 -18.66 12.95 10.60
C SER A 81 -17.77 12.09 11.51
N SER A 82 -18.33 11.53 12.58
CA SER A 82 -17.59 10.66 13.51
C SER A 82 -17.19 9.32 12.87
N ALA A 83 -18.09 8.69 12.13
CA ALA A 83 -17.82 7.42 11.43
C ALA A 83 -16.73 7.58 10.36
N TRP A 84 -16.78 8.65 9.57
CA TRP A 84 -15.72 8.97 8.59
C TRP A 84 -14.36 9.17 9.25
N THR A 85 -14.33 9.86 10.39
CA THR A 85 -13.10 10.10 11.15
C THR A 85 -12.47 8.78 11.63
N LEU A 86 -13.27 7.88 12.19
CA LEU A 86 -12.80 6.57 12.64
C LEU A 86 -12.30 5.71 11.48
N LEU A 87 -13.02 5.69 10.35
CA LEU A 87 -12.60 5.01 9.13
C LEU A 87 -11.22 5.48 8.66
N TYR A 88 -11.00 6.80 8.55
CA TYR A 88 -9.70 7.33 8.14
C TYR A 88 -8.59 6.99 9.13
N VAL A 89 -8.84 7.02 10.44
CA VAL A 89 -7.85 6.64 11.45
C VAL A 89 -7.43 5.17 11.28
N CYS A 90 -8.41 4.27 11.14
CA CYS A 90 -8.13 2.85 10.91
C CYS A 90 -7.34 2.62 9.62
N LEU A 91 -7.72 3.31 8.54
CA LEU A 91 -7.05 3.21 7.24
C LEU A 91 -5.61 3.73 7.30
N ILE A 92 -5.39 4.90 7.90
CA ILE A 92 -4.05 5.48 8.07
C ILE A 92 -3.17 4.50 8.85
N PHE A 93 -3.64 4.04 10.02
CA PHE A 93 -2.89 3.10 10.85
C PHE A 93 -2.58 1.79 10.10
N GLY A 94 -3.58 1.21 9.42
CA GLY A 94 -3.41 0.02 8.61
C GLY A 94 -2.38 0.21 7.49
N THR A 95 -2.48 1.31 6.72
CA THR A 95 -1.53 1.60 5.64
C THR A 95 -0.12 1.89 6.15
N LEU A 96 0.02 2.53 7.32
CA LEU A 96 1.32 2.78 7.93
C LEU A 96 1.96 1.47 8.40
N LEU A 97 1.17 0.59 9.04
CA LEU A 97 1.65 -0.72 9.46
C LEU A 97 2.14 -1.55 8.26
N ILE A 98 1.35 -1.60 7.18
CA ILE A 98 1.76 -2.26 5.93
C ILE A 98 3.01 -1.57 5.38
N GLY A 99 3.05 -0.24 5.35
CA GLY A 99 4.21 0.53 4.88
C GLY A 99 5.50 0.22 5.65
N VAL A 100 5.44 0.07 6.97
CA VAL A 100 6.59 -0.33 7.81
C VAL A 100 7.04 -1.75 7.47
N ILE A 101 6.10 -2.68 7.30
CA ILE A 101 6.41 -4.06 6.89
C ILE A 101 7.07 -4.06 5.50
N MET A 102 6.53 -3.32 4.55
CA MET A 102 7.09 -3.21 3.19
C MET A 102 8.47 -2.54 3.21
N GLY A 103 8.66 -1.50 4.02
CA GLY A 103 9.93 -0.81 4.17
C GLY A 103 11.01 -1.68 4.79
N SER A 104 10.69 -2.43 5.84
CA SER A 104 11.63 -3.40 6.43
C SER A 104 11.96 -4.53 5.47
N GLY A 105 10.99 -5.03 4.70
CA GLY A 105 11.21 -6.00 3.63
C GLY A 105 12.16 -5.46 2.55
N LEU A 106 12.00 -4.20 2.14
CA LEU A 106 12.87 -3.55 1.17
C LEU A 106 14.32 -3.47 1.67
N VAL A 107 14.51 -3.06 2.93
CA VAL A 107 15.85 -3.01 3.55
C VAL A 107 16.49 -4.39 3.56
N ALA A 108 15.74 -5.45 3.88
CA ALA A 108 16.24 -6.81 3.88
C ALA A 108 16.62 -7.30 2.47
N ILE A 109 15.76 -7.03 1.48
CA ILE A 109 16.00 -7.37 0.06
C ILE A 109 17.27 -6.66 -0.45
N VAL A 110 17.38 -5.35 -0.23
CA VAL A 110 18.54 -4.57 -0.66
C VAL A 110 19.81 -5.04 0.05
N GLY A 111 19.73 -5.34 1.35
CA GLY A 111 20.87 -5.87 2.11
C GLY A 111 21.38 -7.21 1.57
N ARG A 112 20.47 -8.09 1.15
CA ARG A 112 20.82 -9.37 0.50
C ARG A 112 21.53 -9.14 -0.83
N LEU A 113 20.98 -8.27 -1.69
CA LEU A 113 21.57 -7.95 -2.98
C LEU A 113 22.96 -7.29 -2.85
N GLN A 114 23.14 -6.37 -1.88
CA GLN A 114 24.45 -5.75 -1.61
C GLN A 114 25.49 -6.76 -1.13
N SER A 115 25.05 -7.83 -0.45
CA SER A 115 25.93 -8.90 0.01
C SER A 115 26.26 -9.92 -1.10
N GLY A 116 25.72 -9.74 -2.31
CA GLY A 116 25.93 -10.63 -3.45
C GLY A 116 25.15 -11.95 -3.36
N PHE A 117 24.20 -12.06 -2.44
CA PHE A 117 23.31 -13.22 -2.33
C PHE A 117 22.00 -12.96 -3.08
N HIS A 118 21.46 -14.02 -3.67
CA HIS A 118 20.10 -13.99 -4.18
C HIS A 118 19.10 -13.75 -3.04
N ILE A 119 17.96 -13.16 -3.38
CA ILE A 119 16.94 -12.78 -2.39
C ILE A 119 16.36 -14.04 -1.73
N PHE A 120 16.19 -15.09 -2.53
CA PHE A 120 15.93 -16.44 -2.07
C PHE A 120 17.16 -17.31 -2.37
N GLY A 121 17.79 -17.82 -1.31
CA GLY A 121 19.09 -18.53 -1.32
C GLY A 121 19.99 -18.08 -0.18
#